data_AF-A0A4U9D6I0-F1
#
_entry.id   AF-A0A4U9D6I0-F1
#
_cell.length_a   1.000
_cell.length_b   1.000
_cell.length_c   1.000
_cell.angle_alpha   90.00
_cell.angle_beta   90.00
_cell.angle_gamma   90.00
#
_symmetry.space_group_name_H-M   'P 1'
#
loop_
_entity.id
_entity.type
_entity.pdbx_description
1 polymer ?
#
loop_
_entity_poly.entity_id
_entity_poly.type
_entity_poly.pdbx_seq_one_letter_code
_entity_poly.pdbx_strand_id
1 'polypeptide(L)'
;MATARRRIYCPVLTLTPPGWGEVAEEPQLTPHQFPRGASPGTFLHGLFEDLDFTQPVPADWMVEKLRSGGFAEQWTPVLTQWLDDVLRTPLPGRRYRAEPAHCGG
;
A
#
# COMPACT_ATOMS: atom_id res chain seq x y z
N MET A 1 11.65 -25.38 -40.76
CA MET A 1 11.04 -24.29 -39.96
C MET A 1 11.71 -24.26 -38.60
N ALA A 2 12.69 -23.39 -38.43
CA ALA A 2 13.41 -23.22 -37.16
C ALA A 2 13.42 -21.73 -36.83
N THR A 3 12.62 -21.31 -35.86
CA THR A 3 12.60 -19.92 -35.38
C THR A 3 13.52 -19.84 -34.18
N ALA A 4 14.74 -19.34 -34.40
CA ALA A 4 15.69 -19.01 -33.36
C ALA A 4 15.91 -17.49 -33.30
N ARG A 5 15.61 -16.92 -32.12
CA ARG A 5 16.33 -15.88 -31.36
C ARG A 5 17.18 -14.89 -32.16
N ARG A 6 17.06 -13.58 -31.90
CA ARG A 6 18.01 -12.76 -31.08
C ARG A 6 17.71 -11.25 -31.13
N ARG A 7 17.59 -10.68 -29.93
CA ARG A 7 18.07 -9.36 -29.42
C ARG A 7 18.19 -8.14 -30.35
N ILE A 8 17.49 -7.08 -29.94
CA ILE A 8 17.95 -5.70 -29.63
C ILE A 8 18.85 -5.01 -30.66
N TYR A 9 18.40 -3.86 -31.21
CA TYR A 9 19.08 -2.55 -31.08
C TYR A 9 18.26 -1.43 -31.75
N CYS A 10 18.09 -0.28 -31.09
CA CYS A 10 18.33 1.06 -31.67
C CYS A 10 18.08 2.15 -30.62
N PRO A 11 18.74 3.32 -30.73
CA PRO A 11 19.60 3.87 -29.69
C PRO A 11 18.97 5.10 -29.02
N VAL A 12 19.40 5.38 -27.80
CA VAL A 12 19.14 6.67 -27.13
C VAL A 12 19.77 7.80 -27.96
N LEU A 13 18.97 8.79 -28.37
CA LEU A 13 19.27 10.24 -28.33
C LEU A 13 18.35 11.03 -29.27
N THR A 14 17.25 11.55 -28.74
CA THR A 14 16.73 12.86 -29.17
C THR A 14 16.71 13.76 -27.95
N LEU A 15 17.39 14.88 -28.09
CA LEU A 15 17.71 15.86 -27.06
C LEU A 15 16.40 16.50 -26.56
N THR A 16 16.05 16.25 -25.30
CA THR A 16 14.97 16.96 -24.61
C THR A 16 15.41 18.40 -24.32
N PRO A 17 14.65 19.43 -24.75
CA PRO A 17 14.82 20.78 -24.23
C PRO A 17 14.54 20.82 -22.72
N PRO A 18 15.33 21.56 -21.93
CA PRO A 18 15.15 21.58 -20.48
C PRO A 18 13.90 22.40 -20.14
N GLY A 19 12.99 21.84 -19.35
CA GLY A 19 12.05 22.68 -18.61
C GLY A 19 10.71 22.08 -18.28
N TRP A 20 10.24 21.05 -18.99
CA TRP A 20 8.98 20.37 -18.66
C TRP A 20 9.16 18.89 -18.90
N GLY A 21 9.72 18.20 -17.91
CA GLY A 21 9.33 16.81 -17.72
C GLY A 21 7.86 16.85 -17.37
N GLU A 22 6.99 16.68 -18.37
CA GLU A 22 5.72 16.03 -18.15
C GLU A 22 6.09 14.72 -17.45
N VAL A 23 6.01 14.73 -16.11
CA VAL A 23 5.98 13.50 -15.35
C VAL A 23 4.75 12.80 -15.91
N ALA A 24 4.99 11.89 -16.85
CA ALA A 24 4.03 10.88 -17.20
C ALA A 24 3.72 10.19 -15.89
N GLU A 25 2.65 10.63 -15.24
CA GLU A 25 2.12 10.00 -14.05
C GLU A 25 1.60 8.64 -14.55
N GLU A 26 2.49 7.65 -14.55
CA GLU A 26 2.12 6.24 -14.68
C GLU A 26 0.86 6.07 -13.84
N PRO A 27 -0.25 5.53 -14.37
CA PRO A 27 -1.52 5.51 -13.67
C PRO A 27 -1.33 4.85 -12.30
N GLN A 28 -1.16 5.68 -11.27
CA GLN A 28 -0.81 5.20 -9.94
C GLN A 28 -2.05 4.54 -9.39
N LEU A 29 -1.95 3.26 -9.07
CA LEU A 29 -3.03 2.56 -8.40
C LEU A 29 -3.29 3.25 -7.06
N THR A 30 -4.54 3.62 -6.82
CA THR A 30 -4.97 4.22 -5.56
C THR A 30 -5.72 3.18 -4.72
N PRO A 31 -5.74 3.32 -3.38
CA PRO A 31 -6.49 2.40 -2.52
C PRO A 31 -7.99 2.29 -2.90
N HIS A 32 -8.56 3.37 -3.44
CA HIS A 32 -9.95 3.40 -3.91
C HIS A 32 -10.24 2.52 -5.13
N GLN A 33 -9.20 2.11 -5.87
CA GLN A 33 -9.31 1.20 -7.00
C GLN A 33 -9.18 -0.27 -6.60
N PHE A 34 -8.86 -0.57 -5.32
CA PHE A 34 -8.79 -1.94 -4.83
C PHE A 34 -10.16 -2.63 -4.96
N PRO A 35 -10.23 -3.94 -5.32
CA PRO A 35 -11.49 -4.64 -5.51
C PRO A 35 -12.44 -4.47 -4.32
N ARG A 36 -13.74 -4.30 -4.61
CA ARG A 36 -14.79 -4.13 -3.59
C ARG A 36 -15.61 -5.39 -3.46
N GLY A 37 -16.05 -5.70 -2.25
CA GLY A 37 -16.89 -6.85 -1.94
C GLY A 37 -16.48 -7.52 -0.64
N ALA A 38 -17.18 -8.61 -0.29
CA ALA A 38 -16.92 -9.35 0.95
C ALA A 38 -15.52 -9.95 0.99
N SER A 39 -15.07 -10.58 -0.10
CA SER A 39 -13.75 -11.24 -0.17
C SER A 39 -12.56 -10.28 0.02
N PRO A 40 -12.47 -9.15 -0.70
CA PRO A 40 -11.44 -8.14 -0.44
C PRO A 40 -11.52 -7.52 0.96
N GLY A 41 -12.74 -7.33 1.50
CA GLY A 41 -12.93 -6.85 2.87
C GLY A 41 -12.39 -7.82 3.92
N THR A 42 -12.71 -9.12 3.80
CA THR A 42 -12.17 -10.18 4.68
C THR A 42 -10.65 -10.27 4.58
N PHE A 43 -10.09 -10.13 3.38
CA PHE A 43 -8.64 -10.08 3.19
C PHE A 43 -8.00 -8.92 3.96
N LEU A 44 -8.52 -7.70 3.82
CA LEU A 44 -8.02 -6.53 4.56
C LEU A 44 -8.14 -6.73 6.07
N HIS A 45 -9.24 -7.31 6.56
CA HIS A 45 -9.38 -7.68 7.97
C HIS A 45 -8.27 -8.61 8.43
N GLY A 46 -7.98 -9.67 7.67
CA GLY A 46 -6.90 -10.60 7.99
C GLY A 46 -5.51 -9.96 7.99
N LEU A 47 -5.25 -8.96 7.14
CA LEU A 47 -3.99 -8.21 7.19
C LEU A 47 -3.77 -7.56 8.56
N PHE A 48 -4.79 -6.89 9.10
CA PHE A 48 -4.69 -6.24 10.42
C PHE A 48 -4.62 -7.23 11.58
N GLU A 49 -5.12 -8.47 11.43
CA GLU A 49 -5.01 -9.51 12.45
C GLU A 49 -3.58 -10.05 12.58
N ASP A 50 -2.87 -10.20 11.45
CA ASP A 50 -1.52 -10.77 11.41
C ASP A 50 -0.40 -9.71 11.55
N LEU A 51 -0.73 -8.43 11.43
CA LEU A 51 0.25 -7.35 11.40
C LEU A 51 0.71 -6.93 12.80
N ASP A 52 2.02 -6.75 12.96
CA ASP A 52 2.59 -6.07 14.11
C ASP A 52 2.57 -4.54 13.90
N PHE A 53 1.70 -3.84 14.64
CA PHE A 53 1.51 -2.39 14.53
C PHE A 53 2.70 -1.55 15.01
N THR A 54 3.71 -2.17 15.64
CA THR A 54 4.90 -1.47 16.15
C THR A 54 6.03 -1.37 15.12
N GLN A 55 5.90 -2.06 13.99
CA GLN A 55 6.95 -2.18 12.97
C GLN A 55 6.45 -1.70 11.59
N PRO A 56 7.37 -1.26 10.70
CA PRO A 56 6.99 -0.96 9.33
C PRO A 56 6.51 -2.23 8.60
N VAL A 57 5.53 -2.08 7.72
CA VAL A 57 4.97 -3.18 6.93
C VAL A 57 6.01 -3.68 5.92
N PRO A 58 6.49 -4.94 6.00
CA PRO A 58 7.47 -5.47 5.05
C PRO A 58 6.84 -5.71 3.67
N ALA A 59 7.49 -5.24 2.61
CA ALA A 59 6.98 -5.41 1.24
C ALA A 59 6.86 -6.89 0.83
N ASP A 60 7.84 -7.73 1.20
CA ASP A 60 7.81 -9.16 0.92
C ASP A 60 6.63 -9.87 1.61
N TRP A 61 6.30 -9.45 2.83
CA TRP A 61 5.13 -9.96 3.56
C TRP A 61 3.83 -9.58 2.86
N MET A 62 3.72 -8.33 2.38
CA MET A 62 2.55 -7.87 1.63
C MET A 62 2.37 -8.64 0.32
N VAL A 63 3.46 -8.90 -0.42
CA VAL A 63 3.44 -9.75 -1.63
C VAL A 63 2.91 -11.14 -1.32
N GLU A 64 3.40 -11.76 -0.25
CA GLU A 64 2.95 -13.10 0.18
C GLU A 64 1.46 -13.10 0.54
N LYS A 65 1.00 -12.10 1.29
CA LYS A 65 -0.41 -11.95 1.63
C LYS A 65 -1.27 -11.77 0.38
N LEU A 66 -0.86 -10.92 -0.58
CA LEU A 66 -1.59 -10.72 -1.82
C LEU A 66 -1.71 -12.00 -2.64
N ARG A 67 -0.61 -12.75 -2.78
CA ARG A 67 -0.62 -14.07 -3.45
C ARG A 67 -1.60 -15.03 -2.78
N SER A 68 -1.56 -15.13 -1.46
CA SER A 68 -2.45 -16.00 -0.69
C SER A 68 -3.93 -15.61 -0.81
N GLY A 69 -4.21 -14.31 -0.92
CA GLY A 69 -5.55 -13.76 -1.11
C GLY A 69 -6.05 -13.79 -2.56
N GLY A 70 -5.23 -14.21 -3.52
CA GLY A 70 -5.57 -14.20 -4.95
C GLY A 70 -5.59 -12.81 -5.58
N PHE A 71 -4.90 -11.85 -4.96
CA PHE A 71 -4.76 -10.49 -5.46
C PHE A 71 -3.42 -10.31 -6.16
N ALA A 72 -3.38 -9.34 -7.07
CA ALA A 72 -2.23 -9.14 -7.93
C ALA A 72 -1.13 -8.31 -7.22
N GLU A 73 0.13 -8.68 -7.41
CA GLU A 73 1.28 -8.11 -6.66
C GLU A 73 1.52 -6.63 -6.93
N GLN A 74 0.96 -6.06 -8.01
CA GLN A 74 1.03 -4.62 -8.26
C GLN A 74 0.32 -3.78 -7.18
N TRP A 75 -0.52 -4.40 -6.35
CA TRP A 75 -1.14 -3.75 -5.20
C TRP A 75 -0.19 -3.56 -4.01
N THR A 76 0.97 -4.23 -3.98
CA THR A 76 1.94 -4.14 -2.89
C THR A 76 2.30 -2.70 -2.49
N PRO A 77 2.78 -1.82 -3.40
CA PRO A 77 3.15 -0.45 -3.01
C PRO A 77 1.96 0.34 -2.47
N VAL A 78 0.77 0.16 -3.06
CA VAL A 78 -0.46 0.86 -2.68
C VAL A 78 -0.91 0.47 -1.29
N LEU A 79 -1.02 -0.84 -1.03
CA LEU A 79 -1.51 -1.34 0.24
C LEU A 79 -0.48 -1.17 1.35
N THR A 80 0.81 -1.29 1.06
CA THR A 80 1.87 -1.05 2.05
C THR A 80 1.81 0.40 2.54
N GLN A 81 1.75 1.37 1.61
CA GLN A 81 1.62 2.78 1.97
C GLN A 81 0.30 3.05 2.70
N TRP A 82 -0.80 2.50 2.19
CA TRP A 82 -2.11 2.72 2.79
C TRP A 82 -2.22 2.19 4.22
N LEU A 83 -1.66 1.00 4.49
CA LEU A 83 -1.61 0.46 5.84
C LEU A 83 -0.76 1.34 6.76
N ASP A 84 0.41 1.79 6.30
CA ASP A 84 1.28 2.70 7.07
C ASP A 84 0.55 4.02 7.42
N ASP A 85 -0.20 4.59 6.46
CA ASP A 85 -1.01 5.79 6.68
C ASP A 85 -2.10 5.56 7.73
N VAL A 86 -2.79 4.41 7.67
CA VAL A 86 -3.82 4.03 8.65
C VAL A 86 -3.22 3.88 10.04
N LEU A 87 -2.06 3.23 10.17
CA LEU A 87 -1.39 3.02 11.46
C LEU A 87 -0.87 4.32 12.08
N ARG A 88 -0.48 5.29 11.25
CA ARG A 88 0.00 6.60 11.71
C ARG A 88 -1.12 7.57 12.03
N THR A 89 -2.36 7.26 11.67
CA THR A 89 -3.50 8.15 11.91
C THR A 89 -3.75 8.28 13.41
N PRO A 90 -3.61 9.49 14.00
CA PRO A 90 -3.84 9.68 15.42
C PRO A 90 -5.31 9.44 15.75
N LEU A 91 -5.58 8.50 16.64
CA LEU A 91 -6.93 8.30 17.16
C LEU A 91 -7.21 9.36 18.23
N PRO A 92 -8.36 10.06 18.17
CA PRO A 92 -8.73 10.99 19.22
C PRO A 92 -8.80 10.23 20.54
N GLY A 93 -8.01 10.68 21.52
CA GLY A 93 -7.97 10.04 22.83
C GLY A 93 -9.36 9.94 23.43
N ARG A 94 -9.72 8.76 23.94
CA ARG A 94 -10.89 8.66 24.81
C ARG A 94 -10.66 9.59 25.99
N ARG A 95 -11.49 10.62 26.10
CA ARG A 95 -11.55 11.45 27.31
C ARG A 95 -12.12 10.58 28.42
N TYR A 96 -11.27 9.83 29.10
CA TYR A 96 -11.62 9.30 30.41
C TYR A 96 -11.71 10.52 31.33
N ARG A 97 -12.93 11.02 31.55
CA ARG A 97 -13.19 11.95 32.64
C ARG A 97 -12.96 11.17 33.93
N ALA A 98 -11.77 11.26 34.50
CA ALA A 98 -11.61 10.95 35.91
C ALA A 98 -12.23 12.13 36.70
N GLU A 99 -13.47 11.97 37.16
CA GLU A 99 -13.98 12.83 38.23
C GLU A 99 -13.20 12.50 39.51
N PRO A 100 -12.58 13.48 40.20
CA PRO A 100 -12.03 13.22 41.52
C PRO A 100 -13.20 13.13 42.51
N ALA A 101 -13.63 11.91 42.83
CA ALA A 101 -14.53 11.67 43.96
C ALA A 101 -13.76 11.78 45.28
N HIS A 102 -13.37 12.99 45.69
CA HIS A 102 -12.84 13.27 47.04
C HIS A 102 -13.55 14.49 47.63
N CYS A 103 -14.64 14.25 48.35
CA CYS A 103 -15.08 15.07 49.48
C CYS A 103 -15.27 14.13 50.68
N GLY A 104 -14.37 14.22 51.65
CA GLY A 104 -14.45 13.49 52.91
C GLY A 104 -13.26 13.82 53.80
N GLY A 105 -13.53 14.50 54.92
CA GLY A 105 -12.57 14.89 55.94
C GLY A 105 -13.00 16.16 56.65
#